data_AF-A0A962MK62-F1
#
_entry.id   AF-A0A962MK62-F1
#
_cell.length_a   1.000
_cell.length_b   1.000
_cell.length_c   1.000
_cell.angle_alpha   90.00
_cell.angle_beta   90.00
_cell.angle_gamma   90.00
#
_symmetry.space_group_name_H-M   'P 1'
#
loop_
_entity.id
_entity.type
_entity.pdbx_description
1 polymer ?
#
loop_
_entity_poly.entity_id
_entity_poly.type
_entity_poly.pdbx_seq_one_letter_code
_entity_poly.pdbx_strand_id
1 'polypeptide(L)' 'ITNMKGQARLLVQQRDFMHDCLVWTAALDEETVEERDADAYIERAVSRDPDLWVLEIEDETLANPFEEASRIEL' A
#
# COMPACT_ATOMS: atom_id res chain seq x y z
N ILE A 1 -4.69 1.30 -3.42
CA ILE A 1 -5.34 0.86 -4.68
C ILE A 1 -6.83 0.79 -4.38
N THR A 2 -7.65 1.49 -5.14
CA THR A 2 -9.11 1.64 -4.93
C THR A 2 -9.87 1.04 -6.10
N ASN A 3 -11.13 0.65 -5.87
CA ASN A 3 -12.05 0.28 -6.94
C ASN A 3 -13.35 1.09 -6.84
N MET A 4 -14.15 1.04 -7.91
CA MET A 4 -15.44 1.73 -7.99
C MET A 4 -16.53 1.21 -7.05
N LYS A 5 -16.21 0.25 -6.17
CA LYS A 5 -17.11 -0.30 -5.15
C LYS A 5 -16.80 0.26 -3.75
N GLY A 6 -15.88 1.22 -3.63
CA GLY A 6 -15.47 1.83 -2.36
C GLY A 6 -14.55 0.95 -1.52
N GLN A 7 -13.93 -0.05 -2.14
CA GLN A 7 -12.96 -0.94 -1.49
C GLN A 7 -11.54 -0.53 -1.83
N ALA A 8 -10.63 -0.73 -0.88
CA ALA A 8 -9.23 -0.38 -1.03
C ALA A 8 -8.30 -1.51 -0.57
N ARG A 9 -7.19 -1.70 -1.28
CA ARG A 9 -5.96 -2.35 -0.81
C ARG A 9 -4.97 -1.26 -0.42
N LEU A 10 -4.67 -1.13 0.87
CA LEU A 10 -3.68 -0.19 1.37
C LEU A 10 -2.37 -0.92 1.67
N LEU A 11 -1.32 -0.55 0.93
CA LEU A 11 -0.02 -1.20 1.00
C LEU A 11 1.04 -0.22 1.48
N VAL A 12 1.96 -0.69 2.30
CA VAL A 12 3.18 0.02 2.70
C VAL A 12 4.40 -0.72 2.18
N GLN A 13 5.43 0.04 1.80
CA GLN A 13 6.70 -0.55 1.42
C GLN A 13 7.55 -0.83 2.67
N GLN A 14 8.08 -2.03 2.77
CA GLN A 14 8.94 -2.48 3.86
C GLN A 14 10.21 -3.11 3.30
N ARG A 15 11.29 -3.09 4.08
CA ARG A 15 12.52 -3.83 3.75
C ARG A 15 12.45 -5.22 4.37
N ASP A 16 12.57 -6.24 3.53
CA ASP A 16 12.81 -7.61 3.97
C ASP A 16 14.31 -7.79 4.21
N PHE A 17 14.72 -7.87 5.48
CA PHE A 17 16.11 -8.05 5.86
C PHE A 17 16.65 -9.46 5.61
N MET A 18 15.78 -10.46 5.44
CA MET A 18 16.22 -11.84 5.15
C MET A 18 16.65 -12.00 3.69
N HIS A 19 15.97 -11.30 2.78
CA HIS A 19 16.21 -11.39 1.34
C HIS A 19 16.81 -10.10 0.74
N ASP A 20 17.11 -9.10 1.58
CA ASP A 20 17.64 -7.77 1.22
C ASP A 20 16.91 -7.09 0.05
N CYS A 21 15.58 -7.16 0.07
CA CYS A 21 14.73 -6.57 -0.96
C CYS A 21 13.63 -5.68 -0.35
N LEU A 22 12.97 -4.90 -1.20
CA LEU A 22 11.78 -4.14 -0.81
C LEU A 22 10.53 -4.93 -1.14
N VAL A 23 9.58 -4.99 -0.22
CA VAL A 23 8.31 -5.70 -0.38
C VAL A 23 7.14 -4.76 -0.07
N TRP A 24 6.00 -5.01 -0.71
CA TRP A 24 4.75 -4.34 -0.40
C TRP A 24 3.93 -5.22 0.52
N THR A 25 3.48 -4.70 1.66
CA THR A 25 2.67 -5.44 2.63
C THR A 25 1.41 -4.67 2.99
N ALA A 26 0.34 -5.39 3.36
CA ALA A 26 -0.89 -4.76 3.84
C ALA A 26 -0.60 -3.89 5.08
N ALA A 27 -1.07 -2.65 5.04
CA ALA A 27 -0.88 -1.69 6.12
C ALA A 27 -1.80 -1.96 7.33
N LEU A 28 -2.91 -2.66 7.07
CA LEU A 28 -3.93 -3.08 8.02
C LEU A 28 -4.00 -4.61 7.99
N ASP A 29 -4.55 -5.22 9.05
CA ASP A 29 -4.61 -6.68 9.18
C ASP A 29 -5.48 -7.36 8.10
N GLU A 30 -6.29 -6.57 7.38
CA GLU A 30 -7.18 -7.03 6.32
C GLU A 30 -6.58 -6.74 4.94
N GLU A 31 -6.66 -7.73 4.04
CA GLU A 31 -6.18 -7.59 2.66
C GLU A 31 -6.99 -6.53 1.89
N THR A 32 -8.26 -6.33 2.20
CA THR A 32 -9.11 -5.32 1.56
C THR A 32 -9.95 -4.65 2.62
N VAL A 33 -9.95 -3.32 2.61
CA VAL A 33 -10.63 -2.48 3.59
C VAL A 33 -11.60 -1.52 2.89
N GLU A 34 -12.43 -0.84 3.67
CA GLU A 34 -13.20 0.29 3.17
C GLU A 34 -12.26 1.47 2.88
N GLU A 35 -12.52 2.21 1.82
CA GLU A 35 -11.70 3.36 1.41
C GLU A 35 -11.54 4.39 2.54
N ARG A 36 -12.61 4.64 3.31
CA ARG A 36 -12.58 5.55 4.47
C ARG A 36 -11.56 5.15 5.53
N ASP A 37 -11.35 3.86 5.73
CA ASP A 37 -10.44 3.35 6.76
C ASP A 37 -9.00 3.47 6.27
N ALA A 38 -8.78 3.28 4.97
CA ALA A 38 -7.51 3.57 4.33
C ALA A 38 -7.16 5.07 4.41
N ASP A 39 -8.11 5.97 4.12
CA ASP A 39 -7.91 7.42 4.23
C ASP A 39 -7.54 7.84 5.65
N ALA A 40 -8.27 7.34 6.64
CA ALA A 40 -7.99 7.62 8.04
C ALA A 40 -6.61 7.10 8.47
N TYR A 41 -6.14 6.00 7.89
CA TYR A 41 -4.77 5.53 8.11
C TYR A 41 -3.76 6.48 7.44
N ILE A 42 -3.98 6.84 6.19
CA ILE A 42 -3.11 7.73 5.41
C ILE A 42 -2.92 9.07 6.11
N GLU A 43 -4.00 9.70 6.60
CA GLU A 43 -3.93 10.97 7.32
C GLU A 43 -3.02 10.88 8.56
N ARG A 44 -3.16 9.81 9.34
CA ARG A 44 -2.31 9.57 10.51
C ARG A 44 -0.85 9.31 10.12
N ALA A 45 -0.61 8.57 9.04
CA ALA A 45 0.73 8.25 8.56
C ALA A 45 1.45 9.52 8.06
N VAL A 46 0.81 10.32 7.22
CA VAL A 46 1.34 11.60 6.72
C VAL A 46 1.53 12.62 7.85
N SER A 47 0.63 12.65 8.83
CA SER A 47 0.82 13.53 10.01
C SER A 47 2.05 13.14 10.85
N ARG A 48 2.43 11.85 10.87
CA ARG A 48 3.60 11.36 11.60
C ARG A 48 4.88 11.56 10.79
N ASP A 49 4.80 11.35 9.48
CA ASP A 49 5.91 11.51 8.53
C ASP A 49 5.47 12.39 7.35
N PRO A 50 5.69 13.70 7.43
CA PRO A 50 5.28 14.64 6.38
C PRO A 50 6.00 14.44 5.04
N ASP A 51 7.12 13.71 5.02
CA ASP A 51 7.87 13.41 3.80
C ASP A 51 7.38 12.11 3.13
N LEU A 52 6.37 11.44 3.71
CA LEU A 52 5.77 10.23 3.15
C LEU A 52 4.98 10.54 1.86
N TRP A 53 5.22 9.73 0.83
CA TRP A 53 4.47 9.79 -0.42
C TRP A 53 3.34 8.76 -0.41
N VAL A 54 2.17 9.18 -0.92
CA VAL A 54 1.02 8.31 -1.11
C VAL A 54 0.68 8.31 -2.59
N LEU A 55 0.61 7.11 -3.17
CA LEU A 55 0.18 6.93 -4.55
C LEU A 55 -1.17 6.22 -4.55
N GLU A 56 -2.16 6.89 -5.14
CA GLU A 56 -3.45 6.27 -5.43
C GLU A 56 -3.43 5.63 -6.81
N ILE A 57 -4.03 4.45 -6.90
CA ILE A 57 -4.18 3.67 -8.13
C ILE A 57 -5.61 3.17 -8.14
N GLU A 58 -6.35 3.49 -9.19
CA GLU A 58 -7.70 3.00 -9.39
C GLU A 58 -7.65 1.77 -10.32
N ASP A 59 -8.08 0.62 -9.81
CA ASP A 59 -8.10 -0.65 -10.55
C ASP A 59 -9.25 -1.55 -10.07
N GLU A 60 -10.03 -2.12 -11.01
CA GLU A 60 -11.19 -2.96 -10.67
C GLU A 60 -10.80 -4.21 -9.85
N THR A 61 -9.61 -4.76 -10.11
CA THR A 61 -9.13 -5.99 -9.49
C THR A 61 -8.31 -5.73 -8.22
N LEU A 62 -8.09 -4.46 -7.87
CA LEU A 62 -7.22 -4.02 -6.79
C LEU A 62 -5.79 -4.55 -6.93
N ALA A 63 -5.31 -4.82 -8.16
CA ALA A 63 -3.99 -5.38 -8.39
C ALA A 63 -2.88 -4.35 -8.14
N ASN A 64 -1.81 -4.76 -7.45
CA ASN A 64 -0.64 -3.92 -7.25
C ASN A 64 0.28 -4.03 -8.49
N PRO A 65 0.47 -2.95 -9.28
CA PRO A 65 1.33 -3.01 -10.45
C PRO A 65 2.82 -3.14 -10.11
N PHE A 66 3.21 -2.99 -8.84
CA PHE A 66 4.60 -3.06 -8.40
C PHE A 66 5.00 -4.39 -7.76
N GLU A 67 4.07 -5.35 -7.67
CA GLU A 67 4.28 -6.65 -7.02
C GLU A 67 5.51 -7.40 -7.61
N GLU A 68 5.70 -7.34 -8.93
CA GLU A 68 6.85 -7.95 -9.61
C GLU A 68 8.13 -7.10 -9.51
N ALA A 69 8.00 -5.77 -9.49
CA ALA A 69 9.12 -4.83 -9.42
C ALA A 69 9.83 -4.84 -8.05
N SER A 70 9.16 -5.31 -7.00
CA SER A 70 9.77 -5.54 -5.68
C SER A 70 10.91 -6.58 -5.67
N ARG A 71 11.08 -7.36 -6.74
CA ARG A 71 12.12 -8.40 -6.86
C ARG A 71 13.36 -7.96 -7.66
N ILE A 72 13.67 -6.67 -7.68
CA ILE A 72 14.93 -6.20 -8.28
C ILE A 72 16.01 -6.33 -7.20
N GLU A 73 16.93 -7.31 -7.36
CA GLU A 73 18.17 -7.38 -6.59
C GLU A 73 18.96 -6.09 -6.81
N LEU A 74 19.33 -5.41 -5.71
CA LEU A 74 20.13 -4.18 -5.72
C LEU A 74 21.61 -4.47 -6.01
#